data_AF-A0A959X1V2-F1
#
_entry.id   AF-A0A959X1V2-F1
#
_cell.length_a   1.000
_cell.length_b   1.000
_cell.length_c   1.000
_cell.angle_alpha   90.00
_cell.angle_beta   90.00
_cell.angle_gamma   90.00
#
_symmetry.space_group_name_H-M   'P 1'
#
loop_
_entity.id
_entity.type
_entity.pdbx_description
1 polymer ?
#
loop_
_entity_poly.entity_id
_entity_poly.type
_entity_poly.pdbx_seq_one_letter_code
_entity_poly.pdbx_strand_id
1 'polypeptide(L)' 'MVVIGAGQAGLAAAYHLLRRGFVSALDFPEAGRSFVVLDHETGPGGAWRHRWESLTMATVNGIFDLPG' A
#
# COMPACT_ATOMS: atom_id res chain seq x y z
N MET A 1 -14.03 1.32 -6.03
CA MET A 1 -13.03 0.28 -6.38
C MET A 1 -12.43 -0.29 -5.11
N VAL A 2 -12.03 -1.56 -5.11
CA VAL A 2 -11.41 -2.20 -3.95
C VAL A 2 -10.03 -2.72 -4.37
N VAL A 3 -8.99 -2.33 -3.65
CA VAL A 3 -7.63 -2.84 -3.81
C VAL A 3 -7.35 -3.77 -2.63
N ILE A 4 -6.93 -5.00 -2.91
CA ILE A 4 -6.60 -5.99 -1.88
C ILE A 4 -5.07 -6.11 -1.80
N GLY A 5 -4.54 -5.91 -0.59
CA GLY A 5 -3.12 -5.81 -0.28
C GLY A 5 -2.63 -4.35 -0.27
N ALA A 6 -1.98 -3.93 0.80
CA ALA A 6 -1.29 -2.64 0.97
C ALA A 6 0.24 -2.78 0.93
N GLY A 7 0.75 -3.80 0.24
CA GLY A 7 2.15 -3.88 -0.18
C GLY A 7 2.47 -2.92 -1.33
N GLN A 8 3.68 -3.01 -1.87
CA GLN A 8 4.19 -2.11 -2.95
C GLN A 8 3.23 -1.99 -4.15
N ALA A 9 2.71 -3.12 -4.64
CA ALA A 9 1.77 -3.12 -5.77
C ALA A 9 0.43 -2.45 -5.43
N GLY A 10 -0.08 -2.68 -4.22
CA GLY A 10 -1.33 -2.07 -3.75
C GLY A 10 -1.22 -0.57 -3.55
N LEU A 11 -0.09 -0.12 -2.98
CA LEU A 11 0.20 1.32 -2.80
C LEU A 11 0.43 2.02 -4.15
N ALA A 12 1.12 1.38 -5.10
CA ALA A 12 1.27 1.90 -6.46
C ALA A 12 -0.09 2.04 -7.16
N ALA A 13 -0.96 1.03 -7.04
CA ALA A 13 -2.31 1.10 -7.58
C ALA A 13 -3.12 2.25 -6.95
N ALA A 14 -3.09 2.39 -5.62
CA ALA A 14 -3.72 3.48 -4.89
C ALA A 14 -3.23 4.86 -5.35
N TYR A 15 -1.91 5.03 -5.53
CA TYR A 15 -1.31 6.26 -6.04
C TYR A 15 -1.85 6.64 -7.43
N HIS A 16 -1.95 5.67 -8.35
CA HIS A 16 -2.49 5.94 -9.67
C HIS A 16 -4.01 6.20 -9.67
N LEU A 17 -4.76 5.59 -8.75
CA LEU A 17 -6.19 5.88 -8.57
C LEU A 17 -6.41 7.33 -8.12
N LEU A 18 -5.63 7.81 -7.14
CA LEU A 18 -5.65 9.20 -6.70
C LEU A 18 -5.40 10.17 -7.86
N ARG A 19 -4.35 9.93 -8.67
CA ARG A 19 -4.04 10.76 -9.84
C ARG A 19 -5.11 10.74 -10.93
N ARG A 20 -5.93 9.68 -10.99
CA ARG A 20 -7.05 9.57 -11.92
C ARG A 20 -8.31 10.26 -11.38
N GLY A 21 -8.27 10.83 -10.18
CA GLY A 21 -9.40 11.51 -9.54
C GLY A 21 -10.31 10.57 -8.75
N PHE A 22 -9.82 9.40 -8.34
CA PHE A 22 -10.51 8.63 -7.31
C PHE A 22 -10.18 9.19 -5.93
N VAL A 23 -11.16 9.16 -5.03
CA VAL A 23 -11.03 9.63 -3.65
C VAL A 23 -11.15 8.48 -2.64
N SER A 24 -10.72 8.71 -1.40
CA SER A 24 -10.86 7.72 -0.33
C SER A 24 -12.34 7.45 -0.06
N ALA A 25 -12.73 6.18 -0.10
CA ALA A 25 -14.08 5.73 0.26
C ALA A 25 -14.35 5.83 1.77
N LEU A 26 -13.30 5.95 2.60
CA LEU A 26 -13.43 6.13 4.04
C LEU A 26 -13.76 7.58 4.39
N ASP A 27 -13.21 8.53 3.63
CA ASP A 27 -13.40 9.96 3.87
C ASP A 27 -14.62 10.50 3.10
N PHE A 28 -14.90 9.94 1.92
CA PHE A 28 -16.00 10.37 1.03
C PHE A 28 -16.84 9.17 0.58
N PRO A 29 -17.69 8.60 1.47
CA PRO A 29 -18.42 7.36 1.19
C PRO A 29 -19.42 7.48 0.03
N GLU A 30 -20.00 8.67 -0.18
CA GLU A 30 -20.96 8.93 -1.26
C GLU A 30 -20.30 9.25 -2.62
N ALA A 31 -18.97 9.31 -2.68
CA ALA A 31 -18.28 9.65 -3.93
C ALA A 31 -18.36 8.49 -4.93
N GLY A 32 -18.95 8.76 -6.11
CA GLY A 32 -19.08 7.77 -7.18
C GLY A 32 -17.74 7.27 -7.76
N ARG A 33 -16.66 8.02 -7.56
CA ARG A 33 -15.28 7.63 -7.91
C ARG A 33 -14.44 7.48 -6.65
N SER A 34 -14.74 6.49 -5.83
CA SER A 34 -14.01 6.22 -4.60
C SER A 34 -13.25 4.88 -4.62
N PHE A 35 -12.26 4.75 -3.74
CA PHE A 35 -11.55 3.48 -3.53
C PHE A 35 -11.15 3.26 -2.07
N VAL A 36 -10.96 1.99 -1.71
CA VAL A 36 -10.41 1.56 -0.42
C VAL A 36 -9.30 0.53 -0.67
N VAL A 37 -8.27 0.53 0.18
CA VAL A 37 -7.23 -0.49 0.21
C VAL A 37 -7.44 -1.32 1.47
N LEU A 38 -7.61 -2.63 1.31
CA LEU A 38 -7.75 -3.56 2.42
C LEU A 38 -6.51 -4.45 2.45
N ASP A 39 -5.84 -4.50 3.58
CA ASP A 39 -4.68 -5.36 3.80
C ASP A 39 -4.94 -6.28 4.99
N HIS A 40 -4.37 -7.48 4.95
CA HIS A 40 -4.50 -8.45 6.03
C HIS A 40 -3.59 -8.14 7.22
N GLU A 41 -2.59 -7.26 7.06
CA GLU A 41 -1.69 -6.89 8.14
C GLU A 41 -2.34 -5.91 9.13
N THR A 42 -1.91 -6.01 10.40
CA THR A 42 -2.37 -5.13 11.49
C THR A 42 -1.85 -3.69 11.39
N GLY A 43 -1.19 -3.32 10.29
CA GLY A 43 -0.46 -2.06 10.12
C GLY A 43 0.47 -2.08 8.90
N PRO A 44 0.99 -0.92 8.47
CA PRO A 44 1.74 -0.77 7.22
C PRO A 44 3.02 -1.60 7.18
N GLY A 45 3.41 -2.08 5.98
CA GLY A 45 4.62 -2.88 5.76
C GLY A 45 4.40 -4.18 4.97
N GLY A 46 3.16 -4.66 4.86
CA GLY A 46 2.83 -5.86 4.08
C GLY A 46 3.69 -7.06 4.45
N ALA A 47 4.12 -7.84 3.44
CA ALA A 47 4.96 -9.04 3.62
C ALA A 47 6.31 -8.79 4.34
N TRP A 48 6.79 -7.55 4.44
CA TRP A 48 8.04 -7.23 5.13
C TRP A 48 7.97 -7.40 6.64
N ARG A 49 6.77 -7.49 7.21
CA ARG A 49 6.55 -7.77 8.64
C ARG A 49 6.80 -9.24 9.01
N HIS A 50 6.80 -10.13 8.02
CA HIS A 50 6.93 -11.58 8.20
C HIS A 50 8.32 -12.11 7.78
N ARG A 51 9.33 -11.23 7.67
CA ARG A 51 10.70 -11.61 7.30
C ARG A 51 11.49 -12.19 8.49
N TRP A 52 12.46 -13.04 8.21
CA TRP A 52 13.35 -13.66 9.20
C TRP A 52 14.35 -12.63 9.77
N GLU A 53 14.76 -12.79 11.03
CA GLU A 53 15.64 -11.87 11.77
C GLU A 53 17.03 -11.63 11.11
N SER A 54 17.50 -12.55 10.26
CA SER A 54 18.84 -12.50 9.66
C SER A 54 18.95 -11.74 8.33
N LEU A 55 17.86 -11.14 7.84
CA LEU A 55 17.89 -10.37 6.60
C LEU A 55 18.29 -8.91 6.86
N THR A 56 19.59 -8.62 6.82
CA THR A 56 20.13 -7.26 6.82
C THR A 56 20.25 -6.70 5.39
N MET A 57 19.96 -5.41 5.23
CA MET A 57 19.97 -4.65 3.96
C MET A 57 21.37 -4.45 3.35
N ALA A 58 22.22 -5.48 3.32
CA ALA A 58 23.55 -5.39 2.71
C ALA A 58 23.60 -5.92 1.26
N THR A 59 22.56 -6.62 0.78
CA THR A 59 22.62 -7.28 -0.54
C THR A 59 21.31 -7.27 -1.33
N VAL A 60 20.64 -6.13 -1.48
CA VAL A 60 19.65 -5.99 -2.58
C VAL A 60 19.70 -4.57 -3.13
N ASN A 61 20.19 -4.46 -4.36
CA ASN A 61 20.13 -3.25 -5.18
C ASN A 61 18.66 -2.81 -5.35
N GLY A 62 18.36 -1.55 -5.02
CA GLY A 62 17.23 -0.82 -5.63
C GLY A 62 15.92 -0.73 -4.86
N ILE A 63 15.88 -0.93 -3.55
CA ILE A 63 14.67 -0.64 -2.75
C ILE A 63 14.88 0.66 -1.98
N PHE A 64 14.14 1.70 -2.37
CA PHE A 64 13.99 2.92 -1.58
C PHE A 64 13.01 2.63 -0.43
N ASP A 65 13.41 2.97 0.78
CA ASP A 65 12.51 3.04 1.93
C ASP A 65 11.39 4.05 1.65
N LEU A 66 10.17 3.71 2.03
CA LEU A 66 9.11 4.69 2.18
C LEU A 66 9.32 5.39 3.53
N PRO A 67 9.39 6.73 3.58
CA PRO A 67 9.58 7.44 4.84
C PRO A 67 8.36 7.21 5.75
N GLY A 68 8.66 6.85 7.00
CA GLY A 68 7.75 6.96 8.14
C GLY A 68 7.66 8.38 8.66
#